data_AF-A0A2V3JD34-F1
#
_entry.id   AF-A0A2V3JD34-F1
#
_cell.length_a   1.000
_cell.length_b   1.000
_cell.length_c   1.000
_cell.angle_alpha   90.00
_cell.angle_beta   90.00
_cell.angle_gamma   90.00
#
_symmetry.space_group_name_H-M   'P 1'
#
loop_
_entity.id
_entity.type
_entity.pdbx_description
1 polymer ?
#
loop_
_entity_poly.entity_id
_entity_poly.type
_entity_poly.pdbx_seq_one_letter_code
_entity_poly.pdbx_strand_id
1 'polypeptide(L)'
;MDGVIYDDIGSYPLPEGTSREWLKEAFAELSASTSTSTSTRREAKAEALYNMIADAMWQKINAGVELPNYPQFQDMLSQFSDPIMDDKKVEAPLLIRDEEARIVELEAIEGLAARYRADNGERLKLRICVTGPIELYYSQFQPPVYLDILLNIAKSVGRFIKHSIEQARNYEVRCVSIDEPSMG
;
A
#
# COMPACT_ATOMS: atom_id res chain seq x y z
N MET A 1 -22.67 18.13 1.29
CA MET A 1 -22.27 18.46 2.67
C MET A 1 -20.88 19.03 2.57
N ASP A 2 -20.74 20.34 2.77
CA ASP A 2 -19.45 21.04 2.77
C ASP A 2 -18.95 21.15 4.23
N GLY A 3 -18.55 20.00 4.78
CA GLY A 3 -17.98 19.88 6.13
C GLY A 3 -16.50 19.49 6.09
N VAL A 4 -15.78 19.71 7.19
CA VAL A 4 -14.42 19.18 7.38
C VAL A 4 -14.53 17.65 7.43
N ILE A 5 -13.76 16.97 6.58
CA ILE A 5 -13.66 15.51 6.57
C ILE A 5 -12.67 15.10 7.67
N TYR A 6 -13.09 14.21 8.57
CA TYR A 6 -12.19 13.58 9.53
C TYR A 6 -11.45 12.40 8.88
N ASP A 7 -10.16 12.58 8.60
CA ASP A 7 -9.28 11.56 8.02
C ASP A 7 -8.18 11.13 9.01
N ASP A 8 -7.36 10.16 8.59
CA ASP A 8 -6.15 9.76 9.28
C ASP A 8 -4.91 9.84 8.36
N ILE A 9 -3.73 9.90 8.97
CA ILE A 9 -2.48 10.13 8.24
C ILE A 9 -1.89 8.88 7.58
N GLY A 10 -2.34 7.67 7.92
CA GLY A 10 -1.70 6.42 7.43
C GLY A 10 -1.61 5.35 8.51
N SER A 11 -0.39 5.05 8.93
CA SER A 11 -0.08 3.89 9.77
C SER A 11 -0.99 3.65 10.98
N TYR A 12 -1.30 2.39 11.23
CA TYR A 12 -2.05 1.89 12.37
C TYR A 12 -1.13 1.05 13.28
N PRO A 13 -1.33 1.08 14.61
CA PRO A 13 -0.55 0.25 15.52
C PRO A 13 -0.65 -1.23 15.17
N LEU A 14 0.45 -1.97 15.34
CA LEU A 14 0.45 -3.41 15.17
C LEU A 14 -0.49 -4.06 16.20
N PRO A 15 -1.32 -5.02 15.77
CA PRO A 15 -2.13 -5.79 16.71
C PRO A 15 -1.27 -6.51 17.74
N GLU A 16 -1.80 -6.63 18.96
CA GLU A 16 -1.13 -7.32 20.06
C GLU A 16 -0.69 -8.73 19.64
N GLY A 17 0.53 -9.11 20.00
CA GLY A 17 1.12 -10.41 19.65
C GLY A 17 1.65 -10.52 18.22
N THR A 18 1.53 -9.47 17.39
CA THR A 18 2.11 -9.46 16.03
C THR A 18 3.51 -8.84 16.04
N SER A 19 4.51 -9.55 15.52
CA SER A 19 5.86 -9.02 15.36
C SER A 19 6.10 -8.42 13.98
N ARG A 20 7.04 -7.47 13.89
CA ARG A 20 7.46 -6.86 12.62
C ARG A 20 8.11 -7.90 11.69
N GLU A 21 8.82 -8.86 12.26
CA GLU A 21 9.46 -9.95 11.52
C GLU A 21 8.41 -10.82 10.85
N TRP A 22 7.34 -11.18 11.57
CA TRP A 22 6.25 -11.96 11.01
C TRP A 22 5.57 -11.23 9.84
N LEU A 23 5.31 -9.92 9.99
CA LEU A 23 4.73 -9.10 8.92
C LEU A 23 5.64 -9.05 7.70
N LYS A 24 6.94 -8.78 7.90
CA LYS A 24 7.91 -8.73 6.81
C LYS A 24 7.93 -10.04 6.02
N GLU A 25 7.93 -11.18 6.71
CA GLU A 25 7.84 -12.48 6.06
C GLU A 25 6.51 -12.69 5.34
N ALA A 26 5.38 -12.28 5.93
CA ALA A 26 4.06 -12.44 5.31
C ALA A 26 3.93 -11.64 4.00
N PHE A 27 4.37 -10.38 3.99
CA PHE A 27 4.41 -9.55 2.78
C PHE A 27 5.40 -10.10 1.74
N ALA A 28 6.59 -10.54 2.17
CA ALA A 28 7.58 -11.13 1.27
C ALA A 28 7.03 -12.40 0.59
N GLU A 29 6.38 -13.29 1.35
CA GLU A 29 5.75 -14.50 0.82
C GLU A 29 4.67 -14.17 -0.21
N LEU A 30 3.83 -13.14 0.00
CA LEU A 30 2.84 -12.72 -1.00
C LEU A 30 3.49 -12.24 -2.30
N SER A 31 4.59 -11.48 -2.17
CA SER A 31 5.28 -10.88 -3.31
C SER A 31 6.06 -11.89 -4.17
N ALA A 32 6.53 -13.00 -3.57
CA ALA A 32 7.38 -14.02 -4.20
C ALA A 32 6.58 -15.04 -5.04
N SER A 33 5.69 -14.59 -5.92
CA SER A 33 4.84 -15.48 -6.73
C SER A 33 5.63 -16.21 -7.83
N THR A 34 6.41 -17.23 -7.45
CA THR A 34 6.88 -18.30 -8.35
C THR A 34 7.10 -19.62 -7.60
N SER A 35 6.35 -20.63 -8.04
CA SER A 35 6.63 -22.08 -8.00
C SER A 35 6.49 -22.87 -6.68
N THR A 36 5.48 -23.76 -6.72
CA THR A 36 5.44 -25.17 -6.27
C THR A 36 5.62 -25.54 -4.79
N SER A 37 4.59 -26.25 -4.30
CA SER A 37 4.60 -27.31 -3.27
C SER A 37 4.73 -26.92 -1.78
N THR A 38 4.16 -25.80 -1.34
CA THR A 38 3.81 -25.60 0.09
C THR A 38 2.55 -24.73 0.23
N SER A 39 1.46 -25.14 -0.44
CA SER A 39 0.30 -24.28 -0.70
C SER A 39 -0.47 -23.87 0.56
N THR A 40 -0.76 -24.80 1.48
CA THR A 40 -1.67 -24.52 2.61
C THR A 40 -1.11 -23.56 3.65
N ARG A 41 0.18 -23.64 3.99
CA ARG A 41 0.77 -22.75 5.00
C ARG A 41 0.88 -21.31 4.50
N ARG A 42 1.28 -21.13 3.23
CA ARG A 42 1.38 -19.81 2.58
C ARG A 42 0.01 -19.17 2.43
N GLU A 43 -0.99 -19.95 2.01
CA GLU A 43 -2.39 -19.51 1.94
C GLU A 43 -2.91 -19.08 3.32
N ALA A 44 -2.69 -19.89 4.37
CA ALA A 44 -3.10 -19.54 5.72
C ALA A 44 -2.41 -18.26 6.25
N LYS A 45 -1.12 -18.05 5.92
CA LYS A 45 -0.39 -16.84 6.32
C LYS A 45 -0.88 -15.60 5.56
N ALA A 46 -1.14 -15.75 4.26
CA ALA A 46 -1.74 -14.70 3.44
C ALA A 46 -3.14 -14.32 3.96
N GLU A 47 -3.97 -15.31 4.25
CA GLU A 47 -5.30 -15.10 4.82
C GLU A 47 -5.22 -14.41 6.19
N ALA A 48 -4.31 -14.85 7.07
CA ALA A 48 -4.09 -14.21 8.36
C ALA A 48 -3.67 -12.73 8.21
N LEU A 49 -2.77 -12.42 7.27
CA LEU A 49 -2.36 -11.05 6.98
C LEU A 49 -3.54 -10.22 6.44
N TYR A 50 -4.33 -10.77 5.51
CA TYR A 50 -5.45 -10.05 4.91
C TYR A 50 -6.55 -9.76 5.93
N ASN A 51 -6.87 -10.74 6.78
CA ASN A 51 -7.80 -10.56 7.88
C ASN A 51 -7.30 -9.50 8.87
N MET A 52 -6.00 -9.51 9.21
CA MET A 52 -5.41 -8.50 10.09
C MET A 52 -5.53 -7.08 9.52
N ILE A 53 -5.26 -6.90 8.23
CA ILE A 53 -5.40 -5.61 7.53
C ILE A 53 -6.87 -5.18 7.52
N ALA A 54 -7.79 -6.09 7.20
CA ALA A 54 -9.22 -5.82 7.17
C ALA A 54 -9.75 -5.44 8.56
N ASP A 55 -9.32 -6.14 9.62
CA ASP A 55 -9.74 -5.86 11.00
C ASP A 55 -9.25 -4.48 11.47
N ALA A 56 -8.01 -4.11 11.16
CA ALA A 56 -7.49 -2.78 11.47
C ALA A 56 -8.21 -1.67 10.70
N MET A 57 -8.49 -1.90 9.42
CA MET A 57 -9.29 -0.97 8.61
C MET A 57 -10.72 -0.82 9.16
N TRP A 58 -11.33 -1.93 9.60
CA TRP A 58 -12.66 -1.91 10.20
C TRP A 58 -12.68 -1.16 11.53
N GLN A 59 -11.63 -1.25 12.34
CA GLN A 59 -11.49 -0.45 13.56
C GLN A 59 -11.44 1.04 13.24
N LYS A 60 -10.69 1.47 12.22
CA LYS A 60 -10.65 2.87 11.77
C LYS A 60 -12.04 3.37 11.37
N ILE A 61 -12.76 2.59 10.56
CA ILE A 61 -14.14 2.91 10.13
C ILE A 61 -15.07 3.04 11.34
N ASN A 62 -15.05 2.07 12.27
CA ASN A 62 -15.91 2.09 13.46
C ASN A 62 -15.54 3.18 14.47
N ALA A 63 -14.31 3.68 14.45
CA ALA A 63 -13.90 4.85 15.22
C ALA A 63 -14.46 6.17 14.66
N GLY A 64 -15.17 6.13 13.53
CA GLY A 64 -15.79 7.29 12.91
C GLY A 64 -14.88 8.04 11.92
N VAL A 65 -13.74 7.46 11.53
CA VAL A 65 -12.88 8.04 10.48
C VAL A 65 -13.65 8.01 9.16
N GLU A 66 -13.92 9.18 8.58
CA GLU A 66 -14.76 9.33 7.39
C GLU A 66 -13.98 8.99 6.11
N LEU A 67 -12.68 9.29 6.10
CA LEU A 67 -11.79 8.97 4.99
C LEU A 67 -10.53 8.24 5.50
N PRO A 68 -10.67 6.98 5.94
CA PRO A 68 -9.55 6.22 6.48
C PRO A 68 -8.49 5.95 5.40
N ASN A 69 -7.24 5.95 5.81
CA ASN A 69 -6.15 5.39 5.01
C ASN A 69 -6.00 3.88 5.32
N TYR A 70 -5.41 3.13 4.40
CA TYR A 70 -5.06 1.74 4.68
C TYR A 70 -4.10 1.67 5.90
N PRO A 71 -4.07 0.56 6.65
CA PRO A 71 -3.34 0.48 7.92
C PRO A 71 -1.82 0.70 7.82
N GLN A 72 -1.24 0.59 6.62
CA GLN A 72 0.18 0.78 6.34
C GLN A 72 1.09 0.04 7.33
N PHE A 73 0.91 -1.28 7.43
CA PHE A 73 1.74 -2.13 8.28
C PHE A 73 3.16 -2.34 7.74
N GLN A 74 3.37 -2.08 6.45
CA GLN A 74 4.71 -2.13 5.83
C GLN A 74 5.52 -0.88 6.18
N ASP A 75 6.84 -1.01 6.09
CA ASP A 75 7.73 0.14 6.16
C ASP A 75 7.47 1.07 4.96
N MET A 76 7.38 2.38 5.23
CA MET A 76 6.99 3.36 4.21
C MET A 76 7.98 3.41 3.04
N LEU A 77 9.26 3.10 3.27
CA LEU A 77 10.25 3.06 2.18
C LEU A 77 10.14 1.73 1.46
N SER A 78 10.28 0.61 2.19
CA SER A 78 10.40 -0.72 1.58
C SER A 78 9.14 -1.14 0.82
N GLN A 79 7.95 -0.68 1.25
CA GLN A 79 6.69 -0.90 0.54
C GLN A 79 6.76 -0.51 -0.95
N PHE A 80 7.50 0.55 -1.29
CA PHE A 80 7.63 1.05 -2.65
C PHE A 80 9.03 0.80 -3.23
N SER A 81 10.10 0.91 -2.45
CA SER A 81 11.46 0.73 -2.96
C SER A 81 11.76 -0.72 -3.35
N ASP A 82 11.31 -1.70 -2.57
CA ASP A 82 11.59 -3.11 -2.86
C ASP A 82 11.07 -3.56 -4.24
N PRO A 83 9.80 -3.29 -4.62
CA PRO A 83 9.33 -3.62 -5.97
C PRO A 83 9.94 -2.74 -7.07
N ILE A 84 10.34 -1.49 -6.79
CA ILE A 84 11.04 -0.63 -7.75
C ILE A 84 12.49 -1.11 -8.01
N MET A 85 13.09 -1.80 -7.04
CA MET A 85 14.45 -2.36 -7.12
C MET A 85 14.49 -3.79 -7.65
N ASP A 86 13.33 -4.43 -7.85
CA ASP A 86 13.25 -5.78 -8.39
C ASP A 86 13.30 -5.74 -9.92
N ASP A 87 14.44 -6.18 -10.49
CA ASP A 87 14.66 -6.29 -11.94
C ASP A 87 13.55 -7.07 -12.66
N LYS A 88 12.84 -7.97 -11.96
CA LYS A 88 11.73 -8.74 -12.53
C LYS A 88 10.44 -7.94 -12.61
N LYS A 89 10.31 -6.81 -11.92
CA LYS A 89 9.09 -5.98 -11.83
C LYS A 89 9.19 -4.65 -12.58
N VAL A 90 10.38 -4.29 -13.04
CA VAL A 90 10.63 -3.06 -13.77
C VAL A 90 10.70 -3.28 -15.29
N GLU A 91 10.55 -2.21 -16.06
CA GLU A 91 10.74 -2.19 -17.53
C GLU A 91 11.89 -1.27 -17.97
N ALA A 92 12.35 -0.40 -17.08
CA ALA A 92 13.55 0.40 -17.21
C ALA A 92 14.14 0.60 -15.81
N PRO A 93 15.38 1.12 -15.66
CA PRO A 93 15.99 1.34 -14.35
C PRO A 93 15.07 2.10 -13.40
N LEU A 94 14.65 1.45 -12.30
CA LEU A 94 13.76 1.96 -11.26
C LEU A 94 12.38 2.44 -11.76
N LEU A 95 11.95 1.93 -12.92
CA LEU A 95 10.65 2.19 -13.51
C LEU A 95 9.81 0.92 -13.44
N ILE A 96 8.99 0.80 -12.39
CA ILE A 96 8.12 -0.35 -12.16
C ILE A 96 7.08 -0.49 -13.27
N ARG A 97 6.75 -1.71 -13.71
CA ARG A 97 5.67 -1.94 -14.67
C ARG A 97 4.30 -1.60 -14.07
N ASP A 98 3.36 -1.14 -14.89
CA ASP A 98 2.02 -0.73 -14.44
C ASP A 98 1.29 -1.86 -13.68
N GLU A 99 1.42 -3.13 -14.13
CA GLU A 99 0.78 -4.28 -13.50
C GLU A 99 1.45 -4.75 -12.19
N GLU A 100 2.70 -4.36 -11.96
CA GLU A 100 3.47 -4.71 -10.75
C GLU A 100 3.37 -3.64 -9.66
N ALA A 101 2.85 -2.45 -9.99
CA ALA A 101 2.70 -1.30 -9.09
C ALA A 101 1.54 -1.48 -8.08
N ARG A 102 1.60 -2.56 -7.31
CA ARG A 102 0.53 -3.04 -6.43
C ARG A 102 0.78 -2.63 -4.98
N ILE A 103 -0.23 -2.03 -4.34
CA ILE A 103 -0.24 -1.84 -2.88
C ILE A 103 -1.02 -3.01 -2.27
N VAL A 104 -0.30 -4.00 -1.74
CA VAL A 104 -0.87 -5.27 -1.23
C VAL A 104 -2.01 -5.04 -0.23
N GLU A 105 -1.89 -4.04 0.64
CA GLU A 105 -2.91 -3.74 1.64
C GLU A 105 -4.23 -3.27 1.02
N LEU A 106 -4.19 -2.58 -0.13
CA LEU A 106 -5.42 -2.19 -0.86
C LEU A 106 -6.13 -3.39 -1.49
N GLU A 107 -5.40 -4.45 -1.82
CA GLU A 107 -6.00 -5.70 -2.28
C GLU A 107 -6.65 -6.46 -1.13
N ALA A 108 -6.01 -6.47 0.04
CA ALA A 108 -6.53 -7.13 1.24
C ALA A 108 -7.87 -6.50 1.70
N ILE A 109 -8.03 -5.19 1.54
CA ILE A 109 -9.29 -4.51 1.94
C ILE A 109 -10.42 -4.65 0.92
N GLU A 110 -10.22 -5.19 -0.29
CA GLU A 110 -11.31 -5.34 -1.28
C GLU A 110 -12.47 -6.16 -0.74
N GLY A 111 -12.18 -7.24 0.00
CA GLY A 111 -13.20 -8.07 0.64
C GLY A 111 -14.00 -7.31 1.71
N LEU A 112 -13.33 -6.49 2.51
CA LEU A 112 -13.97 -5.62 3.49
C LEU A 112 -14.82 -4.54 2.80
N ALA A 113 -14.27 -3.89 1.77
CA ALA A 113 -14.96 -2.85 1.01
C ALA A 113 -16.20 -3.39 0.30
N ALA A 114 -16.18 -4.65 -0.17
CA ALA A 114 -17.35 -5.33 -0.72
C ALA A 114 -18.46 -5.49 0.32
N ARG A 115 -18.11 -5.89 1.56
CA ARG A 115 -19.06 -5.98 2.68
C ARG A 115 -19.60 -4.60 3.05
N TYR A 116 -18.72 -3.61 3.21
CA TYR A 116 -19.11 -2.22 3.46
C TYR A 116 -20.12 -1.71 2.43
N ARG A 117 -19.87 -1.99 1.14
CA ARG A 117 -20.78 -1.60 0.06
C ARG A 117 -22.13 -2.31 0.12
N ALA A 118 -22.16 -3.58 0.47
CA ALA A 118 -23.40 -4.32 0.65
C ALA A 118 -24.24 -3.73 1.80
N ASP A 119 -23.59 -3.33 2.89
CA ASP A 119 -24.26 -2.82 4.09
C ASP A 119 -24.69 -1.34 3.97
N ASN A 120 -23.90 -0.51 3.29
CA ASN A 120 -24.11 0.95 3.23
C ASN A 120 -24.63 1.46 1.88
N GLY A 121 -24.64 0.62 0.84
CA GLY A 121 -25.09 0.99 -0.51
C GLY A 121 -24.11 1.85 -1.31
N GLU A 122 -22.96 2.22 -0.74
CA GLU A 122 -21.91 2.99 -1.41
C GLU A 122 -20.52 2.35 -1.26
N ARG A 123 -19.59 2.70 -2.16
CA ARG A 123 -18.20 2.22 -2.08
C ARG A 123 -17.52 2.82 -0.85
N LEU A 124 -16.65 2.02 -0.21
CA LEU A 124 -15.80 2.52 0.88
C LEU A 124 -14.89 3.63 0.35
N LYS A 125 -15.07 4.86 0.81
CA LYS A 125 -14.19 5.98 0.44
C LYS A 125 -12.93 5.88 1.28
N LEU A 126 -11.76 6.04 0.67
CA LEU A 126 -10.49 5.99 1.37
C LEU A 126 -9.48 7.02 0.85
N ARG A 127 -8.53 7.34 1.73
CA ARG A 127 -7.28 8.02 1.42
C ARG A 127 -6.22 6.95 1.14
N ILE A 128 -5.28 7.22 0.24
CA ILE A 128 -4.05 6.43 0.13
C ILE A 128 -2.86 7.33 0.43
N CYS A 129 -1.90 6.83 1.20
CA CYS A 129 -0.58 7.44 1.31
C CYS A 129 0.40 6.71 0.41
N VAL A 130 1.32 7.45 -0.19
CA VAL A 130 2.50 6.88 -0.87
C VAL A 130 3.72 7.67 -0.45
N THR A 131 4.85 7.00 -0.34
CA THR A 131 6.12 7.70 -0.12
C THR A 131 6.53 8.41 -1.39
N GLY A 132 6.92 9.67 -1.27
CA GLY A 132 7.29 10.47 -2.42
C GLY A 132 8.63 10.08 -3.06
N PRO A 133 8.86 10.54 -4.29
CA PRO A 133 10.02 10.12 -5.07
C PRO A 133 11.36 10.68 -4.59
N ILE A 134 11.39 11.83 -3.93
CA ILE A 134 12.59 12.43 -3.33
C ILE A 134 13.01 11.61 -2.11
N GLU A 135 12.08 11.30 -1.21
CA GLU A 135 12.32 10.41 -0.07
C GLU A 135 12.82 9.02 -0.53
N LEU A 136 12.12 8.41 -1.49
CA LEU A 136 12.54 7.13 -2.07
C LEU A 136 13.89 7.20 -2.79
N TYR A 137 14.22 8.33 -3.42
CA TYR A 137 15.53 8.52 -4.04
C TYR A 137 16.62 8.58 -2.98
N TYR A 138 16.47 9.44 -1.96
CA TYR A 138 17.51 9.64 -0.94
C TYR A 138 17.67 8.45 0.00
N SER A 139 16.66 7.60 0.13
CA SER A 139 16.81 6.33 0.84
C SER A 139 17.76 5.34 0.13
N GLN A 140 18.05 5.56 -1.16
CA GLN A 140 18.83 4.64 -2.01
C GLN A 140 20.12 5.28 -2.54
N PHE A 141 20.09 6.57 -2.84
CA PHE A 141 21.16 7.29 -3.50
C PHE A 141 21.62 8.48 -2.66
N GLN A 142 22.93 8.62 -2.56
CA GLN A 142 23.54 9.84 -2.02
C GLN A 142 23.73 10.86 -3.15
N PRO A 143 23.86 12.17 -2.83
CA PRO A 143 24.19 13.19 -3.82
C PRO A 143 25.47 12.86 -4.63
N PRO A 144 25.58 13.29 -5.90
CA PRO A 144 24.67 14.16 -6.66
C PRO A 144 23.40 13.47 -7.17
N VAL A 145 22.39 14.26 -7.57
CA VAL A 145 21.09 13.74 -8.05
C VAL A 145 21.17 13.31 -9.51
N TYR A 146 20.88 12.04 -9.79
CA TYR A 146 20.63 11.50 -11.13
C TYR A 146 19.17 11.77 -11.52
N LEU A 147 18.94 12.83 -12.30
CA LEU A 147 17.60 13.33 -12.60
C LEU A 147 16.72 12.31 -13.35
N ASP A 148 17.31 11.55 -14.26
CA ASP A 148 16.64 10.47 -14.99
C ASP A 148 16.13 9.37 -14.06
N ILE A 149 16.95 8.96 -13.09
CA ILE A 149 16.58 7.99 -12.05
C ILE A 149 15.47 8.54 -11.15
N LEU A 150 15.60 9.77 -10.66
CA LEU A 150 14.56 10.43 -9.86
C LEU A 150 13.23 10.51 -10.62
N LEU A 151 13.26 10.85 -11.91
CA LEU A 151 12.06 10.88 -12.75
C LEU A 151 11.44 9.50 -12.95
N ASN A 152 12.25 8.44 -13.04
CA ASN A 152 11.73 7.07 -13.10
C ASN A 152 11.07 6.64 -11.79
N ILE A 153 11.67 6.99 -10.64
CA ILE A 153 11.04 6.76 -9.32
C ILE A 153 9.72 7.55 -9.23
N ALA A 154 9.68 8.82 -9.65
CA ALA A 154 8.46 9.62 -9.67
C ALA A 154 7.36 9.01 -10.54
N LYS A 155 7.71 8.49 -11.72
CA LYS A 155 6.77 7.74 -12.56
C LYS A 155 6.29 6.47 -11.88
N SER A 156 7.18 5.74 -11.19
CA SER A 156 6.82 4.54 -10.43
C SER A 156 5.82 4.85 -9.31
N VAL A 157 6.03 5.91 -8.52
CA VAL A 157 5.06 6.38 -7.52
C VAL A 157 3.71 6.69 -8.18
N GLY A 158 3.72 7.38 -9.33
CA GLY A 158 2.52 7.63 -10.12
C GLY A 158 1.81 6.35 -10.57
N ARG A 159 2.56 5.29 -10.90
CA ARG A 159 1.99 3.98 -11.25
C ARG A 159 1.31 3.29 -10.07
N PHE A 160 1.86 3.36 -8.86
CA PHE A 160 1.18 2.83 -7.67
C PHE A 160 -0.15 3.53 -7.41
N ILE A 161 -0.18 4.86 -7.51
CA ILE A 161 -1.40 5.65 -7.38
C ILE A 161 -2.42 5.26 -8.46
N LYS A 162 -1.99 5.26 -9.73
CA LYS A 162 -2.84 4.91 -10.88
C LYS A 162 -3.42 3.50 -10.74
N HIS A 163 -2.58 2.52 -10.43
CA HIS A 163 -2.99 1.13 -10.24
C HIS A 163 -4.04 1.01 -9.12
N SER A 164 -3.82 1.70 -7.99
CA SER A 164 -4.76 1.73 -6.87
C SER A 164 -6.13 2.31 -7.24
N ILE A 165 -6.17 3.30 -8.14
CA ILE A 165 -7.43 3.88 -8.62
C ILE A 165 -8.11 2.98 -9.65
N GLU A 166 -7.34 2.46 -10.62
CA GLU A 166 -7.87 1.69 -11.75
C GLU A 166 -8.32 0.27 -11.35
N GLN A 167 -7.66 -0.34 -10.36
CA GLN A 167 -8.02 -1.68 -9.88
C GLN A 167 -9.09 -1.67 -8.77
N ALA A 168 -9.48 -0.50 -8.27
CA ALA A 168 -10.49 -0.37 -7.22
C ALA A 168 -11.86 -0.87 -7.71
N ARG A 169 -12.38 -1.93 -7.08
CA ARG A 169 -13.70 -2.50 -7.41
C ARG A 169 -14.75 -2.09 -6.39
N ASN A 170 -14.43 -2.19 -5.10
CA ASN A 170 -15.40 -1.97 -4.01
C ASN A 170 -15.10 -0.76 -3.13
N TYR A 171 -13.89 -0.22 -3.17
CA TYR A 171 -13.53 1.06 -2.53
C TYR A 171 -13.37 2.17 -3.56
N GLU A 172 -13.31 3.42 -3.14
CA GLU A 172 -13.07 4.59 -3.98
C GLU A 172 -11.96 5.46 -3.37
N VAL A 173 -10.89 5.71 -4.12
CA VAL A 173 -9.81 6.61 -3.68
C VAL A 173 -10.28 8.06 -3.84
N ARG A 174 -10.42 8.79 -2.72
CA ARG A 174 -10.83 10.21 -2.71
C ARG A 174 -9.69 11.17 -2.45
N CYS A 175 -8.63 10.70 -1.81
CA CYS A 175 -7.46 11.50 -1.47
C CYS A 175 -6.20 10.67 -1.68
N VAL A 176 -5.16 11.31 -2.18
CA VAL A 176 -3.81 10.76 -2.28
C VAL A 176 -2.90 11.70 -1.51
N SER A 177 -2.19 11.18 -0.51
CA SER A 177 -1.08 11.89 0.13
C SER A 177 0.25 11.36 -0.37
N ILE A 178 1.19 12.28 -0.54
CA ILE A 178 2.57 11.97 -0.88
C ILE A 178 3.41 12.38 0.31
N ASP A 179 3.96 11.40 1.01
CA ASP A 179 4.73 11.63 2.23
C ASP A 179 6.20 11.88 1.85
N GLU A 180 6.64 13.12 2.06
CA GLU A 180 7.97 13.62 1.66
C GLU A 180 8.70 14.33 2.80
N PRO A 181 9.22 13.59 3.79
CA PRO A 181 9.98 14.20 4.87
C PRO A 181 11.32 14.78 4.38
N SER A 182 11.95 14.21 3.36
CA SER A 182 13.20 14.72 2.76
C SER A 182 13.07 16.08 2.03
N MET A 183 11.87 16.61 1.82
CA MET A 183 11.70 17.94 1.21
C MET A 183 11.93 19.10 2.19
N GLY A 184 11.88 18.86 3.49
CA GLY A 184 12.07 19.88 4.55
C GLY A 184 13.52 20.02 4.98
#